data_AF-A0AA35NZW6-F1
#
_entry.id   AF-A0AA35NZW6-F1
#
_cell.length_a   1.000
_cell.length_b   1.000
_cell.length_c   1.000
_cell.angle_alpha   90.00
_cell.angle_beta   90.00
_cell.angle_gamma   90.00
#
_symmetry.space_group_name_H-M   'P 1'
#
loop_
_entity.id
_entity.type
_entity.pdbx_description
1 polymer ?
#
loop_
_entity_poly.entity_id
_entity_poly.type
_entity_poly.pdbx_seq_one_letter_code
_entity_poly.pdbx_strand_id
1 'polypeptide(L)'
;MDSSSKNKYPDVVVLPEGSSGDYMILRSANLPGLELMIVWKIYVDEEGKVTPVLDLLHKIPMSVVEANKFASDAPYCFRSLLHVLGIQACIETLIKSLCNDK
;
A
#
# COMPACT_ATOMS: atom_id res chain seq x y z
N MET A 1 9.30 6.95 6.56
CA MET A 1 8.62 5.93 7.40
C MET A 1 9.68 5.19 8.20
N ASP A 2 9.40 4.82 9.45
CA ASP A 2 10.39 4.09 10.27
C ASP A 2 10.73 2.74 9.62
N SER A 3 12.02 2.41 9.55
CA SER A 3 12.55 1.12 9.08
C SER A 3 12.01 -0.09 9.86
N SER A 4 11.33 0.13 10.97
CA SER A 4 10.73 -0.92 11.82
C SER A 4 9.83 -1.89 11.04
N SER A 5 8.97 -1.43 10.12
CA SER A 5 8.13 -2.34 9.33
C SER A 5 8.94 -3.23 8.39
N LYS A 6 9.99 -2.68 7.75
CA LYS A 6 10.88 -3.45 6.86
C LYS A 6 11.69 -4.49 7.65
N ASN A 7 12.19 -4.13 8.83
CA ASN A 7 12.93 -5.06 9.69
C ASN A 7 12.04 -6.18 10.22
N LYS A 8 10.77 -5.89 10.49
CA LYS A 8 9.79 -6.87 10.99
C LYS A 8 9.28 -7.82 9.90
N TYR A 9 9.16 -7.33 8.67
CA TYR A 9 8.61 -8.08 7.53
C TYR A 9 9.51 -7.97 6.29
N PRO A 10 10.75 -8.48 6.34
CA PRO A 10 11.75 -8.27 5.29
C PRO A 10 11.35 -8.88 3.94
N ASP A 11 10.56 -9.95 3.94
CA ASP A 11 10.15 -10.68 2.73
C ASP A 11 8.91 -10.08 2.06
N VAL A 12 8.09 -9.34 2.82
CA VAL A 12 6.83 -8.75 2.32
C VAL A 12 7.03 -7.28 1.98
N VAL A 13 7.70 -6.52 2.85
CA VAL A 13 7.89 -5.07 2.67
C VAL A 13 9.15 -4.83 1.86
N VAL A 14 9.05 -4.06 0.79
CA VAL A 14 10.20 -3.59 -0.01
C VAL A 14 10.18 -2.07 -0.02
N LEU A 15 11.34 -1.47 0.24
CA LEU A 15 11.57 -0.03 0.20
C LEU A 15 12.59 0.25 -0.92
N PRO A 16 12.15 0.44 -2.19
CA PRO A 16 13.08 0.55 -3.31
C PRO A 16 14.07 1.71 -3.17
N GLU A 17 13.61 2.81 -2.58
CA GLU A 17 14.41 4.03 -2.33
C GLU A 17 14.80 4.16 -0.85
N GLY A 18 14.71 3.06 -0.08
CA GLY A 18 14.95 3.08 1.35
C GLY A 18 13.86 3.84 2.13
N SER A 19 14.20 4.31 3.35
CA SER A 19 13.26 4.91 4.29
C SER A 19 12.76 6.31 3.88
N SER A 20 13.43 6.94 2.91
CA SER A 20 13.15 8.29 2.40
C SER A 20 12.34 8.29 1.09
N GLY A 21 12.05 7.13 0.53
CA GLY A 21 11.23 7.02 -0.68
C GLY A 21 9.80 7.50 -0.48
N ASP A 22 9.18 7.95 -1.57
CA ASP A 22 7.77 8.35 -1.62
C ASP A 22 6.82 7.15 -1.84
N TYR A 23 7.33 5.92 -1.90
CA TYR A 23 6.51 4.72 -1.92
C TYR A 23 7.18 3.51 -1.25
N MET A 24 6.34 2.52 -0.94
CA MET A 24 6.76 1.17 -0.57
C MET A 24 5.97 0.14 -1.35
N ILE A 25 6.56 -1.03 -1.53
CA ILE A 25 5.90 -2.17 -2.18
C ILE A 25 5.67 -3.26 -1.13
N LEU A 26 4.47 -3.81 -1.12
CA LEU A 26 4.12 -5.02 -0.40
C LEU A 26 3.96 -6.16 -1.40
N ARG A 27 4.68 -7.26 -1.18
CA ARG A 27 4.65 -8.46 -2.02
C ARG A 27 4.10 -9.63 -1.24
N SER A 28 3.21 -10.40 -1.84
CA SER A 28 2.80 -11.68 -1.26
C SER A 28 3.86 -12.74 -1.56
N ALA A 29 4.33 -13.45 -0.53
CA ALA A 29 5.17 -14.62 -0.73
C ALA A 29 4.37 -15.81 -1.32
N ASN A 30 3.05 -15.84 -1.06
CA ASN A 30 2.16 -16.93 -1.45
C ASN A 30 1.57 -16.74 -2.86
N LEU A 31 1.42 -15.48 -3.30
CA LEU A 31 0.91 -15.12 -4.63
C LEU A 31 2.00 -14.41 -5.46
N PRO A 32 2.92 -15.17 -6.08
CA PRO A 32 3.98 -14.59 -6.89
C PRO A 32 3.40 -13.74 -8.02
N GLY A 33 3.74 -12.45 -8.00
CA GLY A 33 3.32 -11.44 -8.97
C GLY A 33 2.27 -10.45 -8.45
N LEU A 34 1.61 -10.72 -7.31
CA LEU A 34 0.78 -9.73 -6.61
C LEU A 34 1.69 -8.69 -5.93
N GLU A 35 1.63 -7.45 -6.41
CA GLU A 35 2.31 -6.31 -5.79
C GLU A 35 1.28 -5.22 -5.43
N LEU A 36 1.31 -4.79 -4.18
CA LEU A 36 0.58 -3.61 -3.72
C LEU A 36 1.60 -2.50 -3.44
N MET A 37 1.37 -1.32 -3.98
CA MET A 37 2.28 -0.19 -3.84
C MET A 37 1.59 0.96 -3.11
N ILE A 38 2.08 1.28 -1.92
CA ILE A 38 1.58 2.40 -1.13
C ILE A 38 2.43 3.61 -1.45
N VAL A 39 1.79 4.68 -1.93
CA VAL A 39 2.46 5.92 -2.37
C VAL A 39 2.06 7.08 -1.47
N TRP A 40 3.04 7.87 -1.07
CA TRP A 40 2.91 9.12 -0.34
C TRP A 40 2.86 10.27 -1.35
N LYS A 41 1.68 10.85 -1.51
CA LYS A 41 1.46 11.99 -2.41
C LYS A 41 1.27 13.25 -1.58
N ILE A 42 1.75 14.37 -2.10
CA ILE A 42 1.45 15.70 -1.57
C ILE A 42 0.62 16.41 -2.63
N TYR A 43 -0.63 16.71 -2.28
CA TYR A 43 -1.48 17.55 -3.11
C TYR A 43 -1.38 18.99 -2.64
N VAL A 44 -1.19 19.92 -3.58
CA VAL A 44 -1.22 21.35 -3.31
C VAL A 44 -2.35 21.93 -4.16
N ASP A 45 -3.32 22.57 -3.51
CA ASP A 45 -4.41 23.23 -4.23
C ASP A 45 -4.01 24.62 -4.72
N GLU A 46 -4.92 25.27 -5.48
CA GLU A 46 -4.69 26.58 -6.07
C GLU A 46 -4.49 27.69 -5.03
N GLU A 47 -4.98 27.49 -3.79
CA GLU A 47 -4.79 28.41 -2.67
C GLU A 47 -3.47 28.14 -1.92
N GLY A 48 -2.70 27.14 -2.35
CA GLY A 48 -1.44 26.74 -1.74
C GLY A 48 -1.61 25.83 -0.52
N LYS A 49 -2.82 25.31 -0.26
CA LYS A 49 -3.06 24.36 0.83
C LYS A 49 -2.43 23.02 0.50
N VAL A 50 -1.60 22.54 1.41
CA VAL A 50 -0.89 21.27 1.29
C VAL A 50 -1.68 20.17 1.99
N THR A 51 -2.02 19.12 1.25
CA THR A 51 -2.73 17.93 1.76
C THR A 51 -1.89 16.67 1.49
N PRO A 52 -1.32 16.04 2.51
CA PRO A 52 -0.67 14.74 2.36
C PRO A 52 -1.72 13.64 2.17
N VAL A 53 -1.48 12.75 1.21
CA VAL A 53 -2.40 11.66 0.86
C VAL A 53 -1.60 10.36 0.76
N LEU A 54 -2.08 9.32 1.44
CA LEU A 54 -1.68 7.95 1.13
C LEU A 54 -2.60 7.41 0.06
N ASP A 55 -1.99 6.78 -0.95
CA ASP A 55 -2.73 6.09 -1.99
C ASP A 55 -2.21 4.68 -2.19
N LEU A 56 -3.07 3.81 -2.70
CA LEU A 56 -2.75 2.41 -2.96
C LEU A 56 -2.87 2.13 -4.45
N LEU A 57 -1.73 1.85 -5.07
CA LEU A 57 -1.64 1.31 -6.42
C LEU A 57 -1.47 -0.21 -6.34
N HIS A 58 -1.92 -0.93 -7.35
CA HIS A 58 -1.78 -2.38 -7.40
C HIS A 58 -1.23 -2.78 -8.76
N LYS A 59 -0.44 -3.85 -8.76
CA LYS A 59 -0.03 -4.56 -9.97
C LYS A 59 -0.40 -6.02 -9.73
N ILE A 60 -1.42 -6.48 -10.44
CA ILE A 60 -1.98 -7.81 -10.26
C ILE A 60 -1.82 -8.60 -11.56
N PRO A 61 -1.31 -9.84 -11.51
CA PRO A 61 -1.25 -10.74 -12.66
C PRO A 61 -2.56 -11.55 -12.74
N MET A 62 -3.71 -10.89 -12.81
CA MET A 62 -5.04 -11.53 -12.94
C MET A 62 -5.65 -11.23 -14.30
N SER A 63 -6.73 -11.94 -14.63
CA SER A 63 -7.55 -11.64 -15.79
C SER A 63 -8.03 -10.18 -15.77
N VAL A 64 -8.16 -9.55 -16.95
CA VAL A 64 -8.48 -8.11 -17.07
C VAL A 64 -9.76 -7.72 -16.30
N VAL A 65 -10.73 -8.63 -16.20
CA VAL A 65 -12.02 -8.38 -15.53
C VAL A 65 -11.88 -8.32 -14.01
N GLU A 66 -11.16 -9.27 -13.41
CA GLU A 66 -10.93 -9.32 -11.96
C GLU A 66 -9.99 -8.21 -11.51
N ALA A 67 -8.95 -7.94 -12.32
CA ALA A 67 -8.05 -6.82 -12.11
C ALA A 67 -8.80 -5.48 -12.12
N ASN A 68 -9.74 -5.28 -13.05
CA ASN A 68 -10.52 -4.04 -13.13
C ASN A 68 -11.42 -3.81 -11.92
N LYS A 69 -12.06 -4.87 -11.40
CA LYS A 69 -12.91 -4.75 -10.20
C LYS A 69 -12.08 -4.48 -8.95
N PHE A 70 -10.95 -5.16 -8.80
CA PHE A 70 -10.02 -4.84 -7.70
C PHE A 70 -9.46 -3.43 -7.83
N ALA A 71 -9.16 -2.99 -9.07
CA ALA A 71 -8.64 -1.66 -9.35
C ALA A 71 -9.58 -0.53 -8.94
N SER A 72 -10.90 -0.71 -9.13
CA SER A 72 -11.87 0.31 -8.70
C SER A 72 -12.01 0.37 -7.19
N ASP A 73 -12.02 -0.79 -6.54
CA ASP A 73 -12.45 -0.89 -5.14
C ASP A 73 -11.27 -0.72 -4.17
N ALA A 74 -10.08 -1.22 -4.51
CA ALA A 74 -8.94 -1.28 -3.60
C ALA A 74 -8.49 0.09 -3.07
N PRO A 75 -8.38 1.17 -3.90
CA PRO A 75 -8.02 2.49 -3.38
C PRO A 75 -9.07 3.04 -2.40
N TYR A 76 -10.37 2.79 -2.66
CA TYR A 76 -11.45 3.24 -1.79
C TYR A 76 -11.47 2.47 -0.47
N CYS A 77 -11.35 1.14 -0.53
CA CYS A 77 -11.27 0.27 0.65
C CYS A 77 -10.07 0.64 1.52
N PHE A 78 -8.92 0.91 0.90
CA PHE A 78 -7.72 1.35 1.61
C PHE A 78 -7.94 2.68 2.34
N ARG A 79 -8.54 3.68 1.68
CA ARG A 79 -8.87 4.96 2.32
C ARG A 79 -9.84 4.81 3.49
N SER A 80 -10.84 3.94 3.34
CA SER A 80 -11.78 3.62 4.42
C SER A 80 -11.05 2.99 5.62
N LEU A 81 -10.15 2.03 5.35
CA LEU A 81 -9.37 1.37 6.38
C LEU A 81 -8.40 2.33 7.08
N LEU A 82 -7.75 3.23 6.33
CA LEU A 82 -6.90 4.28 6.88
C LEU A 82 -7.67 5.22 7.82
N HIS A 83 -8.90 5.59 7.44
CA HIS A 83 -9.73 6.47 8.26
C HIS A 83 -10.17 5.79 9.57
N VAL A 84 -10.46 4.48 9.53
CA VAL A 84 -10.94 3.72 10.70
C VAL A 84 -9.79 3.32 11.63
N LEU A 85 -8.67 2.84 11.09
CA LEU A 85 -7.57 2.26 11.88
C LEU A 85 -6.42 3.25 12.15
N GLY A 86 -6.32 4.33 11.37
CA GLY A 86 -5.12 5.14 11.30
C GLY A 86 -3.99 4.47 10.52
N ILE A 87 -2.95 5.25 10.21
CA ILE A 87 -1.89 4.89 9.25
C ILE A 87 -1.14 3.62 9.66
N GLN A 88 -0.61 3.57 10.88
CA GLN A 88 0.24 2.47 11.33
C GLN A 88 -0.52 1.14 11.36
N ALA A 89 -1.71 1.11 11.98
CA ALA A 89 -2.50 -0.11 12.11
C ALA A 89 -3.07 -0.58 10.76
N CYS A 90 -3.43 0.34 9.86
CA CYS A 90 -3.84 0.00 8.50
C CYS A 90 -2.72 -0.71 7.73
N ILE A 91 -1.50 -0.16 7.73
CA ILE A 91 -0.35 -0.75 7.03
C ILE A 91 0.00 -2.12 7.63
N GLU A 92 0.06 -2.22 8.97
CA GLU A 92 0.31 -3.48 9.68
C GLU A 92 -0.74 -4.56 9.33
N THR A 93 -2.01 -4.16 9.18
CA THR A 93 -3.11 -5.06 8.82
C THR A 93 -2.94 -5.59 7.39
N LEU A 94 -2.58 -4.73 6.43
CA LEU A 94 -2.29 -5.15 5.06
C LEU A 94 -1.11 -6.12 4.98
N ILE A 95 -0.02 -5.81 5.67
CA ILE A 95 1.16 -6.68 5.71
C ILE A 95 0.78 -8.06 6.26
N LYS A 96 0.05 -8.09 7.39
CA LYS A 96 -0.43 -9.36 7.97
C LYS A 96 -1.34 -10.14 7.04
N SER A 97 -2.22 -9.47 6.29
CA SER A 97 -3.08 -10.13 5.30
C SER A 97 -2.24 -10.85 4.23
N LEU A 98 -1.19 -10.20 3.72
CA LEU A 98 -0.29 -10.78 2.72
C LEU A 98 0.60 -11.89 3.29
N CYS A 99 0.90 -11.86 4.59
CA CYS A 99 1.58 -12.96 5.28
C CYS A 99 0.67 -14.19 5.51
N ASN A 100 -0.62 -13.96 5.73
CA ASN A 100 -1.57 -14.96 6.23
C ASN A 100 -2.42 -15.64 5.14
N ASP A 101 -2.17 -15.37 3.85
CA ASP A 101 -2.91 -16.04 2.75
C ASP A 101 -2.80 -17.57 2.88
N LYS A 102 -3.89 -18.19 3.32
CA LYS A 102 -4.18 -19.62 3.36
C LYS A 102 -5.36 -19.91 2.45
#